data_AF-A0A9E0L7L1-F1
#
_entry.id   AF-A0A9E0L7L1-F1
#
_cell.length_a   1.000
_cell.length_b   1.000
_cell.length_c   1.000
_cell.angle_alpha   90.00
_cell.angle_beta   90.00
_cell.angle_gamma   90.00
#
_symmetry.space_group_name_H-M   'P 1'
#
loop_
_entity.id
_entity.type
_entity.pdbx_description
1 polymer ?
#
loop_
_entity_poly.entity_id
_entity_poly.type
_entity_poly.pdbx_seq_one_letter_code
_entity_poly.pdbx_strand_id
1 'polypeptide(L)'
;VVNRHGGGASLLREPERIAEVVAAVRRAVPAAMPVSCKMRLGYDDAALSVACAQAMADAGACEIVVHARTKQDGYRPPAYWEQIPAICAAVRVPVVANGEIWTVADAVRCRDASGCEALMLGRGMVADPGLALALRAHEVGSTPTQLPWSALVPYLLEFWELVCAQLEPRQRAGRLKQWLNLLRRRYPEAQQAYDTVRVLTEQTAVGAALVHMADVARK
;
A
#
# COMPACT_ATOMS: atom_id res chain seq x y z
N VAL A 1 -18.36 0.53 6.89
CA VAL A 1 -17.83 0.47 5.51
C VAL A 1 -17.87 1.89 4.95
N VAL A 2 -16.71 2.47 4.62
CA VAL A 2 -16.58 3.89 4.22
C VAL A 2 -17.49 4.26 3.02
N ASN A 3 -17.62 3.35 2.05
CA ASN A 3 -18.46 3.57 0.85
C ASN A 3 -19.98 3.66 1.13
N ARG A 4 -20.47 3.15 2.27
CA ARG A 4 -21.91 3.23 2.61
C ARG A 4 -22.34 4.63 3.08
N HIS A 5 -21.38 5.52 3.35
CA HIS A 5 -21.63 6.90 3.78
C HIS A 5 -21.10 7.91 2.75
N GLY A 6 -21.03 7.53 1.47
CA GLY A 6 -20.58 8.42 0.40
C GLY A 6 -19.10 8.76 0.41
N GLY A 7 -18.27 8.05 1.18
CA GLY A 7 -16.81 8.26 1.23
C GLY A 7 -16.02 7.24 0.41
N GLY A 8 -14.77 7.56 0.09
CA GLY A 8 -13.89 6.65 -0.64
C GLY A 8 -14.28 6.53 -2.11
N ALA A 9 -14.27 5.32 -2.66
CA ALA A 9 -14.43 5.12 -4.10
C ALA A 9 -15.81 5.53 -4.63
N SER A 10 -16.86 5.61 -3.78
CA SER A 10 -18.20 6.06 -4.20
C SER A 10 -18.19 7.44 -4.83
N LEU A 11 -17.28 8.33 -4.38
CA LEU A 11 -17.13 9.68 -4.91
C LEU A 11 -16.69 9.71 -6.38
N LEU A 12 -16.12 8.62 -6.91
CA LEU A 12 -15.64 8.55 -8.30
C LEU A 12 -16.77 8.55 -9.34
N ARG A 13 -18.04 8.58 -8.90
CA ARG A 13 -19.20 8.80 -9.77
C ARG A 13 -19.55 10.28 -9.91
N GLU A 14 -19.04 11.13 -9.04
CA GLU A 14 -19.48 12.51 -8.85
C GLU A 14 -18.25 13.44 -8.73
N PRO A 15 -17.56 13.78 -9.84
CA PRO A 15 -16.39 14.66 -9.82
C PRO A 15 -16.62 16.00 -9.12
N GLU A 16 -17.81 16.59 -9.25
CA GLU A 16 -18.18 17.82 -8.56
C GLU A 16 -18.12 17.66 -7.04
N ARG A 17 -18.63 16.53 -6.53
CA ARG A 17 -18.58 16.22 -5.09
C ARG A 17 -17.15 16.00 -4.60
N ILE A 18 -16.27 15.46 -5.45
CA ILE A 18 -14.84 15.37 -5.15
C ILE A 18 -14.26 16.78 -4.98
N ALA A 19 -14.53 17.70 -5.90
CA ALA A 19 -14.03 19.07 -5.83
C ALA A 19 -14.49 19.77 -4.54
N GLU A 20 -15.75 19.63 -4.15
CA GLU A 20 -16.27 20.19 -2.90
C GLU A 20 -15.51 19.69 -1.66
N VAL A 21 -15.29 18.37 -1.57
CA VAL A 21 -14.59 17.74 -0.45
C VAL A 21 -13.13 18.18 -0.41
N VAL A 22 -12.43 18.15 -1.56
CA VAL A 22 -11.02 18.53 -1.63
C VAL A 22 -10.84 20.01 -1.30
N ALA A 23 -11.69 20.89 -1.83
CA ALA A 23 -11.63 22.32 -1.54
C ALA A 23 -11.91 22.61 -0.06
N ALA A 24 -12.83 21.89 0.56
CA ALA A 24 -13.11 22.02 1.99
C ALA A 24 -11.90 21.61 2.84
N VAL A 25 -11.27 20.47 2.53
CA VAL A 25 -10.03 20.03 3.19
C VAL A 25 -8.91 21.03 2.97
N ARG A 26 -8.73 21.51 1.74
CA ARG A 26 -7.67 22.45 1.39
C ARG A 26 -7.78 23.77 2.17
N ARG A 27 -9.00 24.30 2.35
CA ARG A 27 -9.25 25.50 3.18
C ARG A 27 -8.96 25.28 4.66
N ALA A 28 -9.17 24.06 5.17
CA ALA A 28 -8.97 23.75 6.59
C ALA A 28 -7.50 23.47 6.94
N VAL A 29 -6.69 23.02 5.98
CA VAL A 29 -5.29 22.67 6.19
C VAL A 29 -4.38 23.88 5.90
N PRO A 30 -3.44 24.24 6.80
CA PRO A 30 -2.50 25.34 6.59
C PRO A 30 -1.82 25.29 5.21
N ALA A 31 -1.65 26.46 4.59
CA ALA A 31 -1.19 26.56 3.20
C ALA A 31 0.16 25.89 2.93
N ALA A 32 1.07 25.90 3.92
CA ALA A 32 2.39 25.27 3.81
C ALA A 32 2.35 23.73 3.85
N MET A 33 1.24 23.12 4.28
CA MET A 33 1.10 21.68 4.39
C MET A 33 0.43 21.12 3.12
N PRO A 34 1.01 20.12 2.43
CA PRO A 34 0.42 19.55 1.22
C PRO A 34 -0.88 18.80 1.52
N VAL A 35 -1.81 18.81 0.57
CA VAL A 35 -3.02 17.98 0.58
C VAL A 35 -2.95 17.07 -0.64
N SER A 36 -2.69 15.78 -0.42
CA SER A 36 -2.68 14.77 -1.49
C SER A 36 -4.05 14.10 -1.63
N CYS A 37 -4.40 13.67 -2.83
CA CYS A 37 -5.58 12.83 -3.07
C CYS A 37 -5.16 11.44 -3.56
N LYS A 38 -5.91 10.40 -3.18
CA LYS A 38 -5.72 9.03 -3.69
C LYS A 38 -7.01 8.49 -4.26
N MET A 39 -6.96 8.09 -5.53
CA MET A 39 -8.12 7.58 -6.27
C MET A 39 -7.88 6.19 -6.84
N ARG A 40 -8.96 5.60 -7.35
CA ARG A 40 -8.99 4.48 -8.29
C ARG A 40 -9.31 5.03 -9.67
N LEU A 41 -9.18 4.23 -10.73
CA LEU A 41 -9.55 4.64 -12.09
C LEU A 41 -11.03 5.02 -12.21
N GLY A 42 -11.89 4.44 -11.37
CA GLY A 42 -13.29 4.82 -11.26
C GLY A 42 -14.06 3.83 -10.40
N TYR A 43 -15.39 3.86 -10.47
CA TYR A 43 -16.24 2.98 -9.65
C TYR A 43 -16.58 1.67 -10.38
N ASP A 44 -17.46 1.72 -11.39
CA ASP A 44 -17.84 0.55 -12.21
C ASP A 44 -16.86 0.40 -13.38
N ASP A 45 -16.59 1.51 -14.06
CA ASP A 45 -15.62 1.65 -15.15
C ASP A 45 -14.64 2.79 -14.85
N ALA A 46 -13.82 3.15 -15.85
CA ALA A 46 -12.79 4.20 -15.77
C ALA A 46 -13.16 5.49 -16.52
N ALA A 47 -14.40 5.64 -17.00
CA ALA A 47 -14.80 6.74 -17.89
C ALA A 47 -14.61 8.12 -17.26
N LEU A 48 -14.81 8.23 -15.94
CA LEU A 48 -14.66 9.47 -15.17
C LEU A 48 -13.28 9.68 -14.56
N SER A 49 -12.29 8.82 -14.87
CA SER A 49 -10.93 8.89 -14.30
C SER A 49 -10.30 10.28 -14.43
N VAL A 50 -10.28 10.82 -15.65
CA VAL A 50 -9.70 12.14 -15.96
C VAL A 50 -10.47 13.25 -15.26
N ALA A 51 -11.81 13.24 -15.36
CA ALA A 51 -12.65 14.26 -14.73
C ALA A 51 -12.49 14.28 -13.19
N CYS A 52 -12.39 13.11 -12.56
CA CYS A 52 -12.13 13.01 -11.12
C CYS A 52 -10.75 13.59 -10.76
N ALA A 53 -9.72 13.30 -11.55
CA ALA A 53 -8.37 13.81 -11.29
C ALA A 53 -8.29 15.34 -11.45
N GLN A 54 -8.93 15.89 -12.49
CA GLN A 54 -9.05 17.33 -12.70
C GLN A 54 -9.77 18.00 -11.53
N ALA A 55 -10.91 17.44 -11.10
CA ALA A 55 -11.64 17.93 -9.93
C ALA A 55 -10.79 17.96 -8.65
N MET A 56 -9.92 16.96 -8.43
CA MET A 56 -8.99 16.97 -7.29
C MET A 56 -7.92 18.05 -7.43
N ALA A 57 -7.30 18.16 -8.61
CA ALA A 57 -6.23 19.12 -8.87
C ALA A 57 -6.74 20.57 -8.77
N ASP A 58 -7.84 20.88 -9.45
CA ASP A 58 -8.44 22.23 -9.50
C ASP A 58 -8.95 22.67 -8.12
N ALA A 59 -9.36 21.74 -7.28
CA ALA A 59 -9.76 22.00 -5.89
C ALA A 59 -8.57 22.17 -4.91
N GLY A 60 -7.33 22.07 -5.41
CA GLY A 60 -6.11 22.37 -4.66
C GLY A 60 -5.39 21.17 -4.06
N ALA A 61 -5.60 19.97 -4.58
CA ALA A 61 -4.70 18.85 -4.28
C ALA A 61 -3.29 19.14 -4.82
N CYS A 62 -2.27 18.78 -4.06
CA CYS A 62 -0.86 18.98 -4.43
C CYS A 62 -0.25 17.76 -5.15
N GLU A 63 -0.87 16.59 -5.02
CA GLU A 63 -0.43 15.31 -5.62
C GLU A 63 -1.65 14.39 -5.76
N ILE A 64 -1.67 13.56 -6.81
CA ILE A 64 -2.71 12.54 -7.02
C ILE A 64 -2.07 11.15 -7.15
N VAL A 65 -2.46 10.24 -6.26
CA VAL A 65 -2.07 8.83 -6.34
C VAL A 65 -3.18 8.03 -7.02
N VAL A 66 -2.86 7.33 -8.11
CA VAL A 66 -3.85 6.55 -8.88
C VAL A 66 -3.60 5.06 -8.71
N HIS A 67 -4.53 4.38 -8.02
CA HIS A 67 -4.62 2.93 -8.07
C HIS A 67 -5.21 2.53 -9.42
N ALA A 68 -4.41 1.88 -10.27
CA ALA A 68 -4.76 1.52 -11.65
C ALA A 68 -5.80 0.37 -11.76
N ARG A 69 -6.93 0.49 -11.05
CA ARG A 69 -8.10 -0.39 -11.07
C ARG A 69 -9.34 0.40 -10.74
N THR A 70 -10.50 -0.05 -11.21
CA THR A 70 -11.78 0.46 -10.75
C THR A 70 -12.08 -0.08 -9.34
N LYS A 71 -13.13 0.41 -8.70
CA LYS A 71 -13.63 -0.21 -7.46
C LYS A 71 -14.13 -1.62 -7.72
N GLN A 72 -14.79 -1.86 -8.86
CA GLN A 72 -15.36 -3.15 -9.22
C GLN A 72 -14.32 -4.26 -9.38
N ASP A 73 -13.13 -3.93 -9.90
CA ASP A 73 -12.00 -4.87 -9.99
C ASP A 73 -11.50 -5.35 -8.62
N GLY A 74 -11.75 -4.56 -7.57
CA GLY A 74 -11.28 -4.83 -6.22
C GLY A 74 -9.75 -4.94 -6.16
N TYR A 75 -9.25 -6.13 -5.84
CA TYR A 75 -7.82 -6.44 -5.77
C TYR A 75 -7.39 -7.55 -6.75
N ARG A 76 -8.26 -7.90 -7.71
CA ARG A 76 -7.93 -8.86 -8.77
C ARG A 76 -6.90 -8.23 -9.72
N PRO A 77 -5.84 -8.95 -10.12
CA PRO A 77 -4.93 -8.48 -11.17
C PRO A 77 -5.60 -8.54 -12.56
N PRO A 78 -5.09 -7.80 -13.57
CA PRO A 78 -3.92 -6.91 -13.50
C PRO A 78 -4.24 -5.54 -12.87
N ALA A 79 -3.25 -4.66 -12.82
CA ALA A 79 -3.45 -3.23 -12.69
C ALA A 79 -3.23 -2.60 -14.07
N TYR A 80 -4.20 -1.80 -14.54
CA TYR A 80 -4.25 -1.20 -15.87
C TYR A 80 -3.44 0.10 -15.92
N TRP A 81 -2.12 0.00 -15.74
CA TRP A 81 -1.21 1.16 -15.64
C TRP A 81 -1.25 2.05 -16.89
N GLU A 82 -1.54 1.47 -18.06
CA GLU A 82 -1.69 2.14 -19.36
C GLU A 82 -2.84 3.16 -19.41
N GLN A 83 -3.72 3.19 -18.41
CA GLN A 83 -4.77 4.22 -18.30
C GLN A 83 -4.30 5.49 -17.57
N ILE A 84 -3.19 5.42 -16.84
CA ILE A 84 -2.64 6.56 -16.08
C ILE A 84 -2.10 7.71 -16.98
N PRO A 85 -1.51 7.48 -18.17
CA PRO A 85 -0.99 8.56 -19.01
C PRO A 85 -2.04 9.63 -19.36
N ALA A 86 -3.29 9.22 -19.59
CA ALA A 86 -4.39 10.15 -19.86
C ALA A 86 -4.68 11.08 -18.67
N ILE A 87 -4.54 10.57 -17.44
CA ILE A 87 -4.66 11.38 -16.21
C ILE A 87 -3.48 12.33 -16.09
N CYS A 88 -2.25 11.84 -16.30
CA CYS A 88 -1.04 12.66 -16.21
C CYS A 88 -1.07 13.83 -17.20
N ALA A 89 -1.57 13.61 -18.42
CA ALA A 89 -1.70 14.66 -19.43
C ALA A 89 -2.76 15.72 -19.08
N ALA A 90 -3.73 15.38 -18.24
CA ALA A 90 -4.88 16.22 -17.93
C ALA A 90 -4.70 17.10 -16.69
N VAL A 91 -3.68 16.84 -15.85
CA VAL A 91 -3.43 17.59 -14.60
C VAL A 91 -2.00 18.10 -14.54
N ARG A 92 -1.78 19.21 -13.83
CA ARG A 92 -0.45 19.81 -13.65
C ARG A 92 0.27 19.34 -12.38
N VAL A 93 -0.45 18.69 -11.48
CA VAL A 93 0.09 18.19 -10.22
C VAL A 93 0.76 16.84 -10.45
N PRO A 94 1.79 16.47 -9.66
CA PRO A 94 2.42 15.16 -9.75
C PRO A 94 1.40 14.02 -9.60
N VAL A 95 1.55 13.00 -10.45
CA VAL A 95 0.76 11.77 -10.40
C VAL A 95 1.66 10.60 -10.00
N VAL A 96 1.18 9.80 -9.03
CA VAL A 96 1.88 8.63 -8.49
C VAL A 96 1.13 7.36 -8.88
N ALA A 97 1.79 6.44 -9.58
CA ALA A 97 1.18 5.18 -9.97
C ALA A 97 1.13 4.17 -8.80
N ASN A 98 0.04 3.40 -8.71
CA ASN A 98 -0.17 2.43 -7.64
C ASN A 98 -0.87 1.14 -8.12
N GLY A 99 -0.43 0.01 -7.57
CA GLY A 99 -1.11 -1.28 -7.67
C GLY A 99 -0.29 -2.33 -8.44
N GLU A 100 -0.32 -3.57 -7.97
CA GLU A 100 0.39 -4.74 -8.54
C GLU A 100 1.91 -4.60 -8.70
N ILE A 101 2.56 -3.71 -7.94
CA ILE A 101 4.02 -3.63 -7.87
C ILE A 101 4.51 -4.58 -6.78
N TRP A 102 5.05 -5.74 -7.17
CA TRP A 102 5.56 -6.77 -6.25
C TRP A 102 7.06 -6.97 -6.35
N THR A 103 7.67 -6.56 -7.46
CA THR A 103 9.08 -6.73 -7.77
C THR A 103 9.67 -5.46 -8.42
N VAL A 104 11.00 -5.40 -8.52
CA VAL A 104 11.69 -4.34 -9.27
C VAL A 104 11.24 -4.33 -10.73
N ALA A 105 11.09 -5.50 -11.35
CA ALA A 105 10.61 -5.60 -12.72
C ALA A 105 9.17 -5.06 -12.88
N ASP A 106 8.30 -5.25 -11.90
CA ASP A 106 6.95 -4.68 -11.93
C ASP A 106 6.99 -3.16 -11.82
N ALA A 107 7.88 -2.60 -10.99
CA ALA A 107 8.05 -1.17 -10.85
C ALA A 107 8.54 -0.53 -12.15
N VAL A 108 9.52 -1.15 -12.83
CA VAL A 108 10.00 -0.70 -14.15
C VAL A 108 8.85 -0.70 -15.16
N ARG A 109 8.13 -1.83 -15.31
CA ARG A 109 6.97 -1.90 -16.21
C ARG A 109 5.87 -0.90 -15.86
N CYS A 110 5.65 -0.65 -14.58
CA CYS A 110 4.67 0.34 -14.12
C CYS A 110 5.08 1.75 -14.53
N ARG A 111 6.35 2.14 -14.33
CA ARG A 111 6.88 3.43 -14.79
C ARG A 111 6.75 3.56 -16.30
N ASP A 112 7.17 2.55 -17.05
CA ASP A 112 7.12 2.55 -18.52
C ASP A 112 5.69 2.71 -19.04
N ALA A 113 4.73 1.96 -18.48
CA ALA A 113 3.33 1.98 -18.93
C ALA A 113 2.54 3.21 -18.47
N SER A 114 2.83 3.71 -17.27
CA SER A 114 2.09 4.85 -16.69
C SER A 114 2.68 6.20 -17.05
N GLY A 115 3.97 6.25 -17.39
CA GLY A 115 4.74 7.50 -17.51
C GLY A 115 5.05 8.17 -16.17
N CYS A 116 4.65 7.59 -15.04
CA CYS A 116 4.94 8.14 -13.71
C CYS A 116 6.35 7.77 -13.25
N GLU A 117 7.08 8.75 -12.71
CA GLU A 117 8.36 8.50 -12.02
C GLU A 117 8.14 7.93 -10.61
N ALA A 118 7.19 8.52 -9.89
CA ALA A 118 6.85 8.15 -8.52
C ALA A 118 5.87 6.97 -8.49
N LEU A 119 6.13 6.04 -7.58
CA LEU A 119 5.31 4.84 -7.35
C LEU A 119 4.90 4.76 -5.88
N MET A 120 3.66 4.35 -5.62
CA MET A 120 3.22 3.96 -4.28
C MET A 120 3.15 2.44 -4.16
N LEU A 121 3.87 1.90 -3.18
CA LEU A 121 3.85 0.47 -2.85
C LEU A 121 2.80 0.16 -1.79
N GLY A 122 2.20 -1.03 -1.87
CA GLY A 122 1.21 -1.49 -0.91
C GLY A 122 1.52 -2.90 -0.44
N ARG A 123 0.71 -3.88 -0.86
CA ARG A 123 0.87 -5.29 -0.47
C ARG A 123 2.26 -5.87 -0.80
N GLY A 124 2.90 -5.41 -1.90
CA GLY A 124 4.27 -5.79 -2.24
C GLY A 124 5.26 -5.51 -1.12
N MET A 125 5.24 -4.30 -0.56
CA MET A 125 6.13 -3.91 0.55
C MET A 125 5.85 -4.67 1.85
N VAL A 126 4.59 -5.06 2.09
CA VAL A 126 4.24 -5.85 3.29
C VAL A 126 4.67 -7.31 3.14
N ALA A 127 4.60 -7.86 1.93
CA ALA A 127 5.02 -9.22 1.62
C ALA A 127 6.55 -9.36 1.46
N ASP A 128 7.22 -8.29 1.02
CA ASP A 128 8.67 -8.17 0.95
C ASP A 128 9.12 -6.78 1.46
N PRO A 129 9.46 -6.66 2.75
CA PRO A 129 9.94 -5.40 3.32
C PRO A 129 11.26 -4.91 2.70
N GLY A 130 11.99 -5.77 1.98
CA GLY A 130 13.19 -5.39 1.23
C GLY A 130 12.90 -4.73 -0.13
N LEU A 131 11.63 -4.68 -0.58
CA LEU A 131 11.29 -4.22 -1.92
C LEU A 131 11.74 -2.79 -2.21
N ALA A 132 11.56 -1.85 -1.26
CA ALA A 132 12.01 -0.47 -1.46
C ALA A 132 13.55 -0.37 -1.57
N LEU A 133 14.30 -1.16 -0.79
CA LEU A 133 15.76 -1.22 -0.89
C LEU A 133 16.19 -1.77 -2.25
N ALA A 134 15.50 -2.81 -2.74
CA ALA A 134 15.78 -3.38 -4.05
C ALA A 134 15.51 -2.38 -5.20
N LEU A 135 14.45 -1.58 -5.09
CA LEU A 135 14.16 -0.50 -6.04
C LEU A 135 15.25 0.58 -6.02
N ARG A 136 15.67 1.02 -4.82
CA ARG A 136 16.76 2.00 -4.68
C ARG A 136 18.07 1.47 -5.24
N ALA A 137 18.40 0.21 -4.99
CA ALA A 137 19.59 -0.42 -5.53
C ALA A 137 19.58 -0.39 -7.06
N HIS A 138 18.44 -0.74 -7.67
CA HIS A 138 18.25 -0.69 -9.11
C HIS A 138 18.41 0.73 -9.68
N GLU A 139 17.84 1.75 -9.02
CA GLU A 139 17.95 3.16 -9.45
C GLU A 139 19.40 3.65 -9.52
N VAL A 140 20.27 3.21 -8.62
CA VAL A 140 21.69 3.59 -8.58
C VAL A 140 22.62 2.59 -9.29
N GLY A 141 22.06 1.59 -9.98
CA GLY A 141 22.83 0.56 -10.68
C GLY A 141 23.60 -0.41 -9.76
N SER A 142 23.21 -0.53 -8.50
CA SER A 142 23.79 -1.48 -7.55
C SER A 142 23.00 -2.79 -7.49
N THR A 143 23.64 -3.86 -7.00
CA THR A 143 22.99 -5.16 -6.87
C THR A 143 22.06 -5.16 -5.66
N PRO A 144 20.76 -5.47 -5.81
CA PRO A 144 19.85 -5.59 -4.68
C PRO A 144 20.33 -6.67 -3.71
N THR A 145 20.53 -6.30 -2.45
CA THR A 145 20.70 -7.29 -1.38
C THR A 145 19.33 -7.66 -0.85
N GLN A 146 18.96 -8.93 -0.97
CA GLN A 146 17.74 -9.43 -0.36
C GLN A 146 17.88 -9.30 1.16
N LEU A 147 16.88 -8.69 1.80
CA LEU A 147 16.81 -8.62 3.26
C LEU A 147 16.67 -10.05 3.80
N PRO A 148 17.62 -10.58 4.59
CA PRO A 148 17.51 -11.94 5.09
C PRO A 148 16.44 -12.04 6.18
N TRP A 149 15.86 -13.23 6.37
CA TRP A 149 14.86 -13.47 7.40
C TRP A 149 15.35 -13.08 8.80
N SER A 150 16.60 -13.41 9.13
CA SER A 150 17.22 -13.06 10.42
C SER A 150 17.22 -11.56 10.71
N ALA A 151 17.32 -10.71 9.67
CA ALA A 151 17.22 -9.25 9.82
C ALA A 151 15.77 -8.77 10.03
N LEU A 152 14.77 -9.55 9.62
CA LEU A 152 13.35 -9.23 9.83
C LEU A 152 12.83 -9.61 11.21
N VAL A 153 13.39 -10.65 11.82
CA VAL A 153 12.87 -11.18 13.10
C VAL A 153 12.81 -10.14 14.23
N PRO A 154 13.82 -9.27 14.44
CA PRO A 154 13.72 -8.21 15.44
C PRO A 154 12.50 -7.30 15.22
N TYR A 155 12.17 -6.96 13.97
CA TYR A 155 11.01 -6.15 13.65
C TYR A 155 9.68 -6.88 13.85
N LEU A 156 9.65 -8.22 13.72
CA LEU A 156 8.47 -9.02 14.07
C LEU A 156 8.18 -8.99 15.57
N LEU A 157 9.22 -9.02 16.40
CA LEU A 157 9.11 -8.89 17.86
C LEU A 157 8.63 -7.49 18.25
N GLU A 158 9.28 -6.45 17.72
CA GLU A 158 8.89 -5.06 17.97
C GLU A 158 7.45 -4.79 17.52
N PHE A 159 7.06 -5.27 16.34
CA PHE A 159 5.70 -5.15 15.86
C PHE A 159 4.70 -5.85 16.80
N TRP A 160 5.06 -7.00 17.36
CA TRP A 160 4.21 -7.70 18.32
C TRP A 160 4.02 -6.91 19.61
N GLU A 161 5.08 -6.27 20.12
CA GLU A 161 5.01 -5.38 21.29
C GLU A 161 4.09 -4.19 21.01
N LEU A 162 4.24 -3.53 19.86
CA LEU A 162 3.36 -2.43 19.43
C LEU A 162 1.89 -2.86 19.33
N VAL A 163 1.64 -4.03 18.73
CA VAL A 163 0.30 -4.61 18.64
C VAL A 163 -0.29 -4.87 20.02
N CYS A 164 0.50 -5.40 20.96
CA CYS A 164 0.04 -5.66 22.32
C CYS A 164 -0.26 -4.37 23.10
N ALA A 165 0.55 -3.33 22.88
CA ALA A 165 0.38 -2.04 23.53
C ALA A 165 -0.84 -1.25 23.02
N GLN A 166 -1.17 -1.36 21.73
CA GLN A 166 -2.16 -0.48 21.09
C GLN A 166 -3.51 -1.12 20.80
N LEU A 167 -3.58 -2.45 20.69
CA LEU A 167 -4.81 -3.12 20.26
C LEU A 167 -5.45 -3.91 21.39
N GLU A 168 -6.78 -4.07 21.30
CA GLU A 168 -7.56 -4.95 22.17
C GLU A 168 -7.10 -6.41 22.03
N PRO A 169 -7.09 -7.22 23.11
CA PRO A 169 -6.58 -8.60 23.10
C PRO A 169 -7.09 -9.45 21.94
N ARG A 170 -8.39 -9.38 21.65
CA ARG A 170 -9.05 -10.12 20.56
C ARG A 170 -8.57 -9.78 19.14
N GLN A 171 -7.91 -8.64 18.96
CA GLN A 171 -7.41 -8.16 17.66
C GLN A 171 -5.93 -8.49 17.42
N ARG A 172 -5.16 -8.74 18.49
CA ARG A 172 -3.68 -8.81 18.46
C ARG A 172 -3.16 -9.92 17.57
N ALA A 173 -3.49 -11.18 17.89
CA ALA A 173 -2.97 -12.34 17.18
C ALA A 173 -3.32 -12.31 15.68
N GLY A 174 -4.48 -11.78 15.32
CA GLY A 174 -4.89 -11.61 13.92
C GLY A 174 -3.97 -10.72 13.10
N ARG A 175 -3.41 -9.65 13.68
CA ARG A 175 -2.48 -8.73 12.99
C ARG A 175 -1.15 -9.38 12.68
N LEU A 176 -0.56 -10.06 13.65
CA LEU A 176 0.68 -10.81 13.45
C LEU A 176 0.50 -11.89 12.38
N LYS A 177 -0.56 -12.70 12.50
CA LYS A 177 -0.88 -13.76 11.53
C LYS A 177 -1.09 -13.20 10.13
N GLN A 178 -1.75 -12.05 10.01
CA GLN A 178 -1.95 -11.39 8.72
C GLN A 178 -0.62 -11.01 8.06
N TRP A 179 0.33 -10.47 8.84
CA TRP A 179 1.63 -10.09 8.29
C TRP A 179 2.47 -11.31 7.93
N LEU A 180 2.60 -12.29 8.83
CA LEU A 180 3.28 -13.56 8.55
C LEU A 180 2.71 -14.23 7.30
N ASN A 181 1.38 -14.22 7.13
CA ASN A 181 0.74 -14.79 5.96
C ASN A 181 1.15 -14.11 4.64
N LEU A 182 1.40 -12.79 4.66
CA LEU A 182 1.90 -12.07 3.49
C LEU A 182 3.39 -12.36 3.24
N LEU A 183 4.20 -12.42 4.30
CA LEU A 183 5.64 -12.70 4.22
C LEU A 183 5.95 -14.09 3.63
N ARG A 184 5.05 -15.06 3.77
CA ARG A 184 5.15 -16.40 3.14
C ARG A 184 5.39 -16.37 1.63
N ARG A 185 5.03 -15.27 0.96
CA ARG A 185 5.30 -15.08 -0.47
C ARG A 185 6.79 -14.96 -0.80
N ARG A 186 7.60 -14.52 0.17
CA ARG A 186 9.01 -14.18 -0.01
C ARG A 186 9.95 -14.99 0.87
N TYR A 187 9.51 -15.34 2.07
CA TYR A 187 10.32 -16.00 3.10
C TYR A 187 9.75 -17.39 3.43
N PRO A 188 10.42 -18.48 3.07
CA PRO A 188 10.04 -19.83 3.50
C PRO A 188 9.94 -19.96 5.02
N GLU A 189 10.77 -19.25 5.78
CA GLU A 189 10.77 -19.22 7.24
C GLU A 189 9.46 -18.63 7.81
N ALA A 190 8.83 -17.70 7.08
CA ALA A 190 7.53 -17.16 7.46
C ALA A 190 6.41 -18.21 7.38
N GLN A 191 6.55 -19.26 6.55
CA GLN A 191 5.62 -20.40 6.55
C GLN A 191 5.67 -21.13 7.89
N GLN A 192 6.87 -21.45 8.35
CA GLN A 192 7.09 -22.15 9.63
C GLN A 192 6.56 -21.31 10.79
N ALA A 193 6.93 -20.02 10.83
CA ALA A 193 6.45 -19.09 11.84
C ALA A 193 4.92 -18.97 11.85
N TYR A 194 4.30 -18.86 10.66
CA TYR A 194 2.84 -18.81 10.54
C TYR A 194 2.19 -20.09 11.07
N ASP A 195 2.71 -21.27 10.70
CA ASP A 195 2.15 -22.55 11.14
C ASP A 195 2.24 -22.74 12.65
N THR A 196 3.31 -22.26 13.29
CA THR A 196 3.44 -22.26 14.75
C THR A 196 2.37 -21.40 15.43
N VAL A 197 2.11 -20.19 14.91
CA VAL A 197 1.21 -19.25 15.59
C VAL A 197 -0.24 -19.32 15.13
N ARG A 198 -0.56 -19.95 13.99
CA ARG A 198 -1.89 -19.85 13.36
C ARG A 198 -3.05 -20.25 14.28
N VAL A 199 -2.83 -21.22 15.16
CA VAL A 199 -3.85 -21.72 16.12
C VAL A 199 -3.84 -20.97 17.46
N LEU A 200 -2.80 -20.18 17.75
CA LEU A 200 -2.63 -19.50 19.04
C LEU A 200 -3.45 -18.21 19.10
N THR A 201 -4.15 -17.98 20.20
CA THR A 201 -4.92 -16.74 20.45
C THR A 201 -4.35 -15.95 21.63
N GLU A 202 -3.85 -16.65 22.64
CA GLU A 202 -3.33 -16.05 23.87
C GLU A 202 -2.03 -15.28 23.63
N GLN A 203 -1.97 -14.06 24.16
CA GLN A 203 -0.83 -13.17 23.95
C GLN A 203 0.48 -13.79 24.43
N THR A 204 0.48 -14.43 25.60
CA THR A 204 1.67 -15.06 26.19
C THR A 204 2.18 -16.20 25.32
N ALA A 205 1.27 -17.04 24.80
CA ALA A 205 1.62 -18.14 23.92
C ALA A 205 2.19 -17.65 22.57
N VAL A 206 1.57 -16.63 21.97
CA VAL A 206 2.07 -16.01 20.73
C VAL A 206 3.43 -15.36 20.95
N GLY A 207 3.61 -14.63 22.05
CA GLY A 207 4.88 -14.00 22.41
C GLY A 207 6.00 -15.02 22.61
N ALA A 208 5.75 -16.10 23.36
CA ALA A 208 6.72 -17.17 23.57
C ALA A 208 7.13 -17.84 22.25
N ALA A 209 6.18 -18.08 21.34
CA ALA A 209 6.46 -18.65 20.03
C ALA A 209 7.36 -17.73 19.17
N LEU A 210 7.14 -16.41 19.21
CA LEU A 210 7.97 -15.45 18.49
C LEU A 210 9.39 -15.36 19.06
N VAL A 211 9.55 -15.39 20.38
CA VAL A 211 10.88 -15.41 21.02
C VAL A 211 11.65 -16.67 20.62
N HIS A 212 11.00 -17.83 20.67
CA HIS A 212 11.62 -19.09 20.25
C HIS A 212 12.08 -19.04 18.77
N MET A 213 11.24 -18.51 17.89
CA MET A 213 11.58 -18.27 16.48
C MET A 213 12.81 -17.36 16.34
N ALA A 214 12.91 -16.30 17.15
CA ALA A 214 14.05 -15.39 17.16
C ALA A 214 15.35 -16.03 17.65
N ASP A 215 15.27 -16.98 18.57
CA ASP A 215 16.44 -17.74 19.02
C ASP A 215 16.92 -18.73 17.96
N VAL A 216 16.00 -19.32 17.19
CA VAL A 216 16.34 -20.19 16.06
C VAL A 216 16.98 -19.40 14.92
N ALA A 217 16.46 -18.21 14.58
CA ALA A 217 16.98 -17.39 13.48
C ALA A 217 18.37 -16.77 13.75
N ARG A 218 18.84 -16.81 15.01
CA ARG A 218 20.16 -16.32 15.43
C ARG A 218 21.26 -17.39 15.38
N LYS A 219 20.90 -18.66 15.25
CA LYS A 219 21.82 -19.80 15.13
C LYS A 219 22.12 -20.09 13.67
#